data_AF-A0A366LWG1-F1
#
_entry.id   AF-A0A366LWG1-F1
#
_cell.length_a   1.000
_cell.length_b   1.000
_cell.length_c   1.000
_cell.angle_alpha   90.00
_cell.angle_beta   90.00
_cell.angle_gamma   90.00
#
_symmetry.space_group_name_H-M   'P 1'
#
loop_
_entity.id
_entity.type
_entity.pdbx_description
1 polymer ?
#
loop_
_entity_poly.entity_id
_entity_poly.type
_entity_poly.pdbx_seq_one_letter_code
_entity_poly.pdbx_strand_id
1 'polypeptide(L)'
;MAGRGMYATTDLRPLLAERGFQLSQSQVYRLVTERPERLNLRVLMALLDILDCAIEDLIEPVVDAGQSDETSGRRPVAAESRFRSRPTRARVHQE
;
A
#
# COMPACT_ATOMS: atom_id res chain seq x y z
N MET A 1 13.00 17.21 -2.50
CA MET A 1 14.09 17.44 -3.47
C MET A 1 14.77 18.78 -3.30
N ALA A 2 14.09 19.91 -3.48
CA ALA A 2 14.69 21.26 -3.36
C ALA A 2 15.39 21.50 -2.01
N GLY A 3 14.85 20.97 -0.90
CA GLY A 3 15.49 21.02 0.42
C GLY A 3 16.88 20.34 0.50
N ARG A 4 17.24 19.53 -0.50
CA ARG A 4 18.56 18.91 -0.68
C ARG A 4 19.32 19.46 -1.89
N GLY A 5 18.95 20.64 -2.39
CA GLY A 5 19.65 21.30 -3.50
C GLY A 5 19.47 20.64 -4.87
N MET A 6 18.52 19.70 -5.00
CA MET A 6 18.19 19.05 -6.28
C MET A 6 17.02 19.80 -6.94
N TYR A 7 17.24 20.26 -8.18
CA TYR A 7 16.28 21.06 -8.94
C TYR A 7 15.82 20.36 -10.23
N ALA A 8 16.45 19.26 -10.60
CA ALA A 8 16.02 18.38 -11.67
C ALA A 8 15.87 16.94 -11.17
N THR A 9 14.91 16.20 -11.72
CA THR A 9 14.74 14.77 -11.37
C THR A 9 15.94 13.93 -11.78
N THR A 10 16.68 14.36 -12.80
CA THR A 10 17.95 13.75 -13.23
C THR A 10 19.02 13.74 -12.14
N ASP A 11 18.94 14.66 -11.17
CA ASP A 11 19.90 14.77 -10.07
C ASP A 11 19.83 13.54 -9.13
N LEU A 12 18.69 12.84 -9.08
CA LEU A 12 18.54 11.61 -8.30
C LEU A 12 19.26 10.40 -8.90
N ARG A 13 19.44 10.38 -10.22
CA ARG A 13 19.95 9.20 -10.92
C ARG A 13 21.34 8.76 -10.44
N PRO A 14 22.37 9.64 -10.33
CA PRO A 14 23.66 9.23 -9.81
C PRO A 14 23.57 8.71 -8.36
N LEU A 15 22.79 9.35 -7.50
CA LEU A 15 22.63 8.97 -6.09
C LEU A 15 21.96 7.60 -5.90
N LEU A 16 21.00 7.28 -6.78
CA LEU A 16 20.36 5.97 -6.84
C LEU A 16 21.33 4.90 -7.37
N ALA A 17 22.16 5.25 -8.37
CA ALA A 17 23.16 4.34 -8.92
C ALA A 17 24.25 3.98 -7.90
N GLU A 18 24.69 4.94 -7.07
CA GLU A 18 25.61 4.69 -5.94
C GLU A 18 25.07 3.65 -4.95
N ARG A 19 23.75 3.57 -4.81
CA ARG A 19 23.04 2.58 -3.97
C ARG A 19 22.67 1.29 -4.73
N GLY A 20 23.16 1.14 -5.96
CA GLY A 20 22.96 -0.04 -6.80
C GLY A 20 21.69 -0.03 -7.67
N PHE A 21 20.98 1.11 -7.75
CA PHE A 21 19.77 1.25 -8.57
C PHE A 21 20.08 1.98 -9.89
N GLN A 22 20.40 1.20 -10.92
CA GLN A 22 20.61 1.73 -12.27
C GLN A 22 19.27 1.97 -12.96
N LEU A 23 18.66 3.13 -12.69
CA LEU A 23 17.42 3.54 -13.33
C LEU A 23 17.69 4.43 -14.55
N SER A 24 16.89 4.28 -15.60
CA SER A 24 16.89 5.19 -16.74
C SER A 24 16.37 6.57 -16.34
N GLN A 25 16.66 7.59 -17.13
CA GLN A 25 16.13 8.94 -16.89
C GLN A 25 14.60 8.97 -16.89
N SER A 26 13.96 8.23 -17.80
CA SER A 26 12.49 8.13 -17.84
C SER A 26 11.93 7.42 -16.61
N GLN A 27 12.60 6.38 -16.10
CA GLN A 27 12.19 5.70 -14.87
C GLN A 27 12.26 6.64 -13.66
N VAL A 28 13.35 7.40 -13.53
CA VAL A 28 13.49 8.40 -12.45
C VAL A 28 12.45 9.52 -12.59
N TYR A 29 12.21 9.99 -13.81
CA TYR A 29 11.17 10.99 -14.08
C TYR A 29 9.80 10.49 -13.60
N ARG A 30 9.36 9.32 -14.09
CA ARG A 30 8.06 8.74 -13.72
C ARG A 30 7.93 8.47 -12.22
N LEU A 31 9.00 8.02 -11.58
CA LEU A 31 9.03 7.79 -10.13
C LEU A 31 8.72 9.06 -9.31
N VAL A 32 9.10 10.23 -9.82
CA VAL A 32 8.93 11.51 -9.13
C VAL A 32 7.68 12.25 -9.59
N THR A 33 7.29 12.14 -10.87
CA THR A 33 6.20 12.94 -11.44
C THR A 33 4.87 12.20 -11.55
N GLU A 34 4.88 10.87 -11.48
CA GLU A 34 3.66 10.04 -11.56
C GLU A 34 3.42 9.32 -10.24
N ARG A 35 2.19 8.83 -10.03
CA ARG A 35 1.87 7.93 -8.91
C ARG A 35 2.13 6.48 -9.35
N PRO A 36 3.19 5.81 -8.85
CA PRO A 36 3.45 4.42 -9.22
C PRO A 36 2.43 3.48 -8.58
N GLU A 37 1.93 2.51 -9.34
CA GLU A 37 1.07 1.43 -8.81
C GLU A 37 1.87 0.43 -7.95
N ARG A 38 3.16 0.30 -8.26
CA ARG A 38 4.09 -0.62 -7.59
C ARG A 38 5.42 0.08 -7.37
N LEU A 39 5.93 -0.02 -6.16
CA LEU A 39 7.23 0.51 -5.76
C LEU A 39 8.06 -0.58 -5.07
N ASN A 40 9.33 -0.67 -5.42
CA ASN A 40 10.26 -1.55 -4.70
C ASN A 40 10.65 -0.91 -3.37
N LEU A 41 10.50 -1.65 -2.27
CA LEU A 41 10.81 -1.16 -0.92
C LEU A 41 12.26 -0.69 -0.78
N ARG A 42 13.23 -1.34 -1.45
CA ARG A 42 14.63 -0.90 -1.40
C ARG A 42 14.85 0.43 -2.09
N VAL A 43 14.11 0.70 -3.18
CA VAL A 43 14.13 2.00 -3.86
C VAL A 43 13.49 3.06 -2.97
N LEU A 44 12.39 2.74 -2.29
CA LEU A 44 11.79 3.64 -1.30
C LEU A 44 12.80 4.02 -0.22
N MET A 45 13.46 3.04 0.39
CA MET A 45 14.47 3.31 1.42
C MET A 45 15.63 4.17 0.90
N ALA A 46 16.07 3.93 -0.33
CA ALA A 46 17.09 4.77 -0.97
C ALA A 46 16.59 6.21 -1.18
N LEU A 47 15.34 6.41 -1.57
CA LEU A 47 14.76 7.75 -1.71
C LEU A 47 14.68 8.46 -0.35
N LEU A 48 14.23 7.80 0.71
CA LEU A 48 14.18 8.39 2.05
C LEU A 48 15.57 8.84 2.51
N ASP A 49 16.57 7.97 2.35
CA ASP A 49 17.97 8.29 2.67
C ASP A 49 18.54 9.42 1.79
N ILE A 50 18.21 9.45 0.49
CA ILE A 50 18.63 10.52 -0.43
C ILE A 50 17.85 11.82 -0.21
N LEU A 51 16.67 11.80 0.39
CA LEU A 51 15.81 12.98 0.60
C LEU A 51 15.79 13.53 2.04
N ASP A 52 16.33 12.81 3.02
CA ASP A 52 16.35 13.15 4.46
C ASP A 52 14.99 13.23 5.11
N CYS A 53 14.05 12.46 4.60
CA CYS A 53 12.67 12.61 4.99
C CYS A 53 12.12 11.30 5.54
N ALA A 54 11.06 11.44 6.32
CA ALA A 54 10.35 10.33 6.89
C ALA A 54 9.44 9.68 5.84
N ILE A 55 8.92 8.49 6.14
CA ILE A 55 8.09 7.76 5.18
C ILE A 55 6.77 8.49 4.91
N GLU A 56 6.22 9.14 5.92
CA GLU A 56 5.04 9.98 5.89
C GLU A 56 5.17 11.20 4.97
N ASP A 57 6.40 11.63 4.64
CA ASP A 57 6.64 12.72 3.69
C ASP A 57 6.48 12.26 2.22
N LEU A 58 6.51 10.94 1.94
CA LEU A 58 6.33 10.37 0.61
C LEU A 58 5.04 9.57 0.45
N ILE A 59 4.55 8.95 1.52
CA ILE A 59 3.46 7.98 1.48
C ILE A 59 2.43 8.33 2.54
N GLU A 60 1.19 8.50 2.08
CA GLU A 60 0.03 8.68 2.95
C GLU A 60 -0.88 7.44 2.86
N PRO A 61 -1.37 6.91 3.99
CA PRO A 61 -2.38 5.84 3.99
C PRO A 61 -3.66 6.34 3.31
N VAL A 62 -4.07 5.65 2.24
CA VAL A 62 -5.38 5.89 1.66
C VAL A 62 -6.41 5.11 2.45
N VAL A 63 -7.32 5.81 3.13
CA VAL A 63 -8.52 5.20 3.69
C VAL A 63 -9.49 5.02 2.53
N ASP A 64 -9.82 3.77 2.21
CA ASP A 64 -10.81 3.48 1.16
C ASP A 64 -12.20 3.89 1.68
N ALA A 65 -12.63 5.10 1.32
CA ALA A 65 -13.98 5.60 1.63
C ALA A 65 -15.07 4.94 0.75
N GLY A 66 -14.71 3.97 -0.10
CA GLY A 66 -15.54 3.35 -1.12
C GLY A 66 -16.05 1.95 -0.79
N GLN A 67 -16.06 1.54 0.47
CA GLN A 67 -16.92 0.45 0.94
C GLN A 67 -17.70 0.94 2.15
N SER A 68 -18.64 1.86 1.91
CA SER A 68 -19.85 1.87 2.70
C SER A 68 -20.43 0.47 2.59
N ASP A 69 -20.20 -0.33 3.63
CA ASP A 69 -21.00 -1.50 3.92
C ASP A 69 -22.45 -1.02 3.95
N GLU A 70 -23.16 -1.16 2.82
CA GLU A 70 -24.61 -1.01 2.70
C GLU A 70 -25.32 -2.14 3.45
N THR A 71 -24.87 -2.41 4.67
CA THR A 71 -25.53 -3.23 5.67
C THR A 71 -25.58 -2.51 7.02
N SER A 72 -25.61 -1.18 7.06
CA SER A 72 -26.04 -0.45 8.25
C SER A 72 -27.57 -0.32 8.29
N GLY A 73 -28.23 -1.46 8.40
CA GLY A 73 -29.62 -1.53 8.84
C GLY A 73 -29.71 -1.08 10.29
N ARG A 74 -30.03 0.20 10.52
CA ARG A 74 -30.27 0.70 11.87
C ARG A 74 -31.60 0.17 12.41
N ARG A 75 -31.56 -0.81 13.32
CA ARG A 75 -32.16 -0.70 14.67
C ARG A 75 -31.76 -1.86 15.60
N PRO A 76 -31.59 -1.60 16.91
CA PRO A 76 -31.12 -2.59 17.88
C PRO A 76 -32.30 -3.37 18.46
N VAL A 77 -32.22 -4.70 18.48
CA VAL A 77 -33.01 -5.51 19.42
C VAL A 77 -32.40 -6.90 19.59
N ALA A 78 -32.09 -7.19 20.85
CA ALA A 78 -32.07 -8.48 21.51
C ALA A 78 -31.17 -9.61 20.95
N ALA A 79 -30.31 -10.08 21.85
CA ALA A 79 -29.61 -11.35 21.76
C ALA A 79 -30.55 -12.50 21.38
N GLU A 80 -30.22 -13.24 20.32
CA GLU A 80 -30.45 -14.68 20.23
C GLU A 80 -29.70 -15.25 19.02
N SER A 81 -28.58 -15.90 19.31
CA SER A 81 -27.77 -16.64 18.34
C SER A 81 -28.58 -17.81 17.77
N ARG A 82 -29.25 -17.57 16.64
CA ARG A 82 -29.77 -18.59 15.74
C ARG A 82 -28.60 -19.29 15.05
N PHE A 83 -28.06 -20.35 15.66
CA PHE A 83 -27.27 -21.35 14.95
C PHE A 83 -28.18 -22.09 13.95
N ARG A 84 -28.50 -21.47 12.82
CA ARG A 84 -29.03 -22.16 11.64
C ARG A 84 -27.90 -22.39 10.66
N SER A 85 -27.14 -23.44 10.96
CA SER A 85 -26.44 -24.35 10.02
C SER A 85 -25.33 -25.08 10.79
N ARG A 86 -25.70 -25.90 11.78
CA ARG A 86 -24.78 -26.93 12.28
C ARG A 86 -25.01 -28.20 11.44
N PRO A 87 -24.01 -28.71 10.71
CA PRO A 87 -24.19 -29.91 9.91
C PRO A 87 -24.51 -31.10 10.81
N THR A 88 -25.53 -31.88 10.44
CA THR A 88 -25.93 -33.10 11.15
C THR A 88 -24.93 -34.23 10.87
N ARG A 89 -24.57 -34.99 11.92
CA ARG A 89 -23.61 -36.09 11.84
C ARG A 89 -24.17 -37.25 10.99
N ALA A 90 -23.42 -37.71 9.98
CA ALA A 90 -23.80 -38.84 9.14
C ALA A 90 -23.84 -40.15 9.94
N ARG A 91 -24.82 -41.02 9.67
CA ARG A 91 -24.88 -42.40 10.18
C ARG A 91 -24.53 -43.36 9.04
N VAL A 92 -23.53 -44.20 9.27
CA VAL A 92 -23.12 -45.25 8.33
C VAL A 92 -24.02 -46.47 8.57
N HIS A 93 -24.68 -46.94 7.52
CA HIS A 93 -25.35 -48.24 7.51
C HIS A 93 -24.32 -49.30 7.09
N GLN A 94 -24.09 -50.28 7.96
CA GLN A 94 -23.35 -51.51 7.61
C GLN A 94 -24.36 -52.53 7.08
N GLU A 95 -24.05 -53.12 5.93
CA GLU A 95 -24.58 -54.42 5.49
C GLU A 95 -23.56 -55.53 5.82
#